data_AF-A0A949N189-F1
#
_entry.id   AF-A0A949N189-F1
#
_cell.length_a   1.000
_cell.length_b   1.000
_cell.length_c   1.000
_cell.angle_alpha   90.00
_cell.angle_beta   90.00
_cell.angle_gamma   90.00
#
_symmetry.space_group_name_H-M   'P 1'
#
loop_
_entity.id
_entity.type
_entity.pdbx_description
1 polymer ?
#
loop_
_entity_poly.entity_id
_entity_poly.type
_entity_poly.pdbx_seq_one_letter_code
_entity_poly.pdbx_strand_id
1 'polypeptide(L)'
;IIREGKVYLFLANLLLSRFQKKVGEELGSEPGAEMLEAIKIAEEHQIPVTLLDRDISTTLRRAWHAMGIVEKIKLVYALLAGLFVDTEEVIEELKNHDVITELMEELAEQAPGAKRTLIDERDQYIASKINETEGNMVAVVGAGHLKGITTLLQKDTLSREGLDDLPGGRSWFKIIGYAIPIIFACIVVYAFLSVGLDMTLHLLWLWFLINGSLSALGVVLALGHPLSIVTAFLAAPFTSLNPALAAGWFAGIVEMYMRKPRVADLEALKEINALRDFYRNRVTRTLLVMAFANIGSTIGTLVALPYFMQLLQF
;
A
#
# COMPACT_ATOMS: atom_id res chain seq x y z
N ILE A 1 -11.88 5.10 -2.89
CA ILE A 1 -10.74 4.15 -2.72
C ILE A 1 -9.90 4.00 -4.01
N ILE A 2 -10.32 3.26 -5.05
CA ILE A 2 -9.47 3.02 -6.25
C ILE A 2 -9.29 4.27 -7.13
N ARG A 3 -10.36 5.04 -7.37
CA ARG A 3 -10.32 6.33 -8.09
C ARG A 3 -9.44 7.39 -7.43
N GLU A 4 -9.13 7.23 -6.14
CA GLU A 4 -8.31 8.16 -5.35
C GLU A 4 -6.87 7.63 -5.14
N GLY A 5 -6.49 6.53 -5.80
CA GLY A 5 -5.19 5.90 -5.63
C GLY A 5 -4.96 5.22 -4.29
N LYS A 6 -5.99 5.00 -3.47
CA LYS A 6 -5.89 4.37 -2.14
C LYS A 6 -5.86 2.83 -2.20
N VAL A 7 -5.54 2.23 -3.35
CA VAL A 7 -5.52 0.77 -3.55
C VAL A 7 -4.49 0.10 -2.65
N TYR A 8 -3.32 0.72 -2.50
CA TYR A 8 -2.26 0.22 -1.62
C TYR A 8 -2.67 0.28 -0.14
N LEU A 9 -3.41 1.31 0.28
CA LEU A 9 -3.94 1.40 1.66
C LEU A 9 -4.99 0.34 1.91
N PHE A 10 -5.85 0.06 0.92
CA PHE A 10 -6.83 -1.01 1.02
C PHE A 10 -6.16 -2.39 1.15
N LEU A 11 -5.14 -2.65 0.34
CA LEU A 11 -4.33 -3.87 0.42
C LEU A 11 -3.59 -3.99 1.76
N ALA A 12 -2.98 -2.91 2.24
CA ALA A 12 -2.32 -2.88 3.54
C ALA A 12 -3.30 -3.11 4.69
N ASN A 13 -4.48 -2.47 4.64
CA ASN A 13 -5.52 -2.65 5.65
C ASN A 13 -6.07 -4.09 5.64
N LEU A 14 -6.17 -4.72 4.47
CA LEU A 14 -6.59 -6.11 4.36
C LEU A 14 -5.56 -7.07 4.95
N LEU A 15 -4.27 -6.85 4.66
CA LEU A 15 -3.17 -7.63 5.25
C LEU A 15 -3.11 -7.46 6.77
N LEU A 16 -3.21 -6.22 7.26
CA LEU A 16 -3.22 -5.91 8.69
C LEU A 16 -4.45 -6.48 9.39
N SER A 17 -5.64 -6.33 8.82
CA SER A 17 -6.87 -6.90 9.37
C SER A 17 -6.79 -8.42 9.47
N ARG A 18 -6.14 -9.08 8.52
CA ARG A 18 -5.89 -10.52 8.58
C ARG A 18 -4.88 -10.89 9.67
N PHE A 19 -3.78 -10.16 9.77
CA PHE A 19 -2.80 -10.36 10.84
C PHE A 19 -3.46 -10.18 12.22
N GLN A 20 -4.22 -9.10 12.40
CA GLN A 20 -4.99 -8.83 13.62
C GLN A 20 -6.00 -9.94 13.93
N LYS A 21 -6.74 -10.41 12.93
CA LYS A 21 -7.72 -11.48 13.10
C LYS A 21 -7.05 -12.80 13.51
N LYS A 22 -5.94 -13.17 12.86
CA LYS A 22 -5.20 -14.40 13.15
C LYS A 22 -4.58 -14.38 14.55
N VAL A 23 -3.99 -13.24 14.95
CA VAL A 23 -3.49 -13.01 16.32
C VAL A 23 -4.63 -13.08 17.34
N GLY A 24 -5.83 -12.61 17.00
CA GLY A 24 -7.01 -12.65 17.86
C GLY A 24 -7.65 -14.01 18.07
N GLU A 25 -7.78 -14.78 16.99
CA GLU A 25 -8.29 -16.15 17.04
C GLU A 25 -7.37 -17.05 17.89
N GLU A 26 -6.06 -16.78 17.93
CA GLU A 26 -5.06 -17.59 18.63
C GLU A 26 -4.77 -17.13 20.08
N LEU A 27 -4.98 -15.85 20.42
CA LEU A 27 -4.90 -15.32 21.80
C LEU A 27 -6.20 -15.50 22.60
N GLY A 28 -7.24 -16.11 22.01
CA GLY A 28 -8.52 -16.36 22.66
C GLY A 28 -9.40 -15.12 22.87
N SER A 29 -9.02 -13.97 22.30
CA SER A 29 -9.84 -12.76 22.26
C SER A 29 -9.52 -11.91 21.04
N GLU A 30 -10.54 -11.40 20.34
CA GLU A 30 -10.33 -10.51 19.19
C GLU A 30 -9.64 -9.20 19.65
N PRO A 31 -8.61 -8.70 18.95
CA PRO A 31 -7.97 -7.44 19.29
C PRO A 31 -9.00 -6.31 19.31
N GLY A 32 -9.12 -5.64 20.45
CA GLY A 32 -10.14 -4.61 20.66
C GLY A 32 -11.45 -5.12 21.30
N ALA A 33 -11.58 -6.41 21.61
CA ALA A 33 -12.72 -6.94 22.37
C ALA A 33 -12.92 -6.22 23.71
N GLU A 34 -11.82 -5.87 24.40
CA GLU A 34 -11.85 -5.08 25.64
C GLU A 34 -12.51 -3.71 25.43
N MET A 35 -12.24 -3.05 24.30
CA MET A 35 -12.80 -1.74 23.97
C MET A 35 -14.27 -1.86 23.58
N LEU A 36 -14.64 -2.91 22.86
CA LEU A 36 -16.04 -3.19 22.49
C LEU A 36 -16.90 -3.47 23.74
N GLU A 37 -16.40 -4.27 24.68
CA GLU A 37 -17.11 -4.54 25.92
C GLU A 37 -17.24 -3.28 26.78
N ALA A 38 -16.20 -2.42 26.82
CA ALA A 38 -16.27 -1.14 27.50
C ALA A 38 -17.33 -0.21 26.91
N ILE A 39 -17.45 -0.14 25.58
CA ILE A 39 -18.49 0.63 24.90
C ILE A 39 -19.88 0.09 25.25
N LYS A 40 -20.04 -1.23 25.21
CA LYS A 40 -21.32 -1.88 25.54
C LYS A 40 -21.77 -1.59 26.97
N ILE A 41 -20.87 -1.69 27.95
CA ILE A 41 -21.15 -1.33 29.36
C ILE A 41 -21.50 0.16 29.48
N ALA A 42 -20.78 1.03 28.78
CA ALA A 42 -21.07 2.46 28.79
C ALA A 42 -22.48 2.76 28.21
N GLU A 43 -22.87 2.09 27.12
CA GLU A 43 -24.21 2.21 26.54
C GLU A 43 -25.30 1.70 27.48
N GLU A 44 -25.10 0.56 28.14
CA GLU A 44 -26.01 -0.01 29.14
C GLU A 44 -26.27 0.96 30.32
N HIS A 45 -25.23 1.69 30.73
CA HIS A 45 -25.30 2.69 31.80
C HIS A 45 -25.56 4.13 31.32
N GLN A 46 -25.80 4.35 30.02
CA GLN A 46 -26.02 5.68 29.42
C GLN A 46 -24.86 6.66 29.68
N ILE A 47 -23.64 6.14 29.77
CA ILE A 47 -22.41 6.92 29.93
C ILE A 47 -21.97 7.42 28.54
N PRO A 48 -21.71 8.73 28.37
CA PRO A 48 -21.21 9.26 27.10
C PRO A 48 -19.88 8.62 26.69
N VAL A 49 -19.81 8.11 25.46
CA VAL A 49 -18.62 7.48 24.89
C VAL A 49 -17.91 8.48 23.96
N THR A 50 -16.60 8.63 24.12
CA THR A 50 -15.75 9.43 23.22
C THR A 50 -14.58 8.61 22.71
N LEU A 51 -14.36 8.61 21.40
CA LEU A 51 -13.20 7.99 20.79
C LEU A 51 -11.94 8.85 21.00
N LEU A 52 -10.86 8.20 21.45
CA LEU A 52 -9.60 8.85 21.80
C LEU A 52 -8.51 8.66 20.74
N ASP A 53 -8.70 7.75 19.80
CA ASP A 53 -7.72 7.45 18.76
C ASP A 53 -8.04 8.20 17.45
N ARG A 54 -7.02 8.36 16.61
CA ARG A 54 -7.14 8.94 15.28
C ARG A 54 -7.55 7.88 14.26
N ASP A 55 -8.01 8.34 13.10
CA ASP A 55 -8.34 7.45 11.99
C ASP A 55 -7.12 6.61 11.57
N ILE A 56 -7.32 5.29 11.50
CA ILE A 56 -6.25 4.33 11.18
C ILE A 56 -5.62 4.59 9.80
N SER A 57 -6.37 5.11 8.83
CA SER A 57 -5.86 5.41 7.50
C SER A 57 -4.89 6.61 7.52
N THR A 58 -5.13 7.59 8.40
CA THR A 58 -4.17 8.68 8.66
C THR A 58 -2.91 8.15 9.32
N THR A 59 -3.04 7.31 10.36
CA THR A 59 -1.92 6.68 11.06
C THR A 59 -1.02 5.89 10.10
N LEU A 60 -1.62 5.00 9.30
CA LEU A 60 -0.90 4.17 8.34
C LEU A 60 -0.22 5.00 7.25
N ARG A 61 -0.88 6.05 6.75
CA ARG A 61 -0.29 6.91 5.73
C ARG A 61 0.89 7.71 6.27
N ARG A 62 0.77 8.25 7.49
CA ARG A 62 1.89 8.94 8.15
C ARG A 62 3.05 7.98 8.38
N ALA A 63 2.80 6.76 8.86
CA ALA A 63 3.84 5.75 9.05
C ALA A 63 4.55 5.44 7.71
N TRP A 64 3.77 5.30 6.63
CA TRP A 64 4.32 5.14 5.29
C TRP A 64 5.16 6.33 4.82
N HIS A 65 4.78 7.56 5.16
CA HIS A 65 5.57 8.74 4.81
C HIS A 65 6.81 8.94 5.68
N ALA A 66 6.75 8.54 6.94
CA ALA A 66 7.87 8.61 7.88
C ALA A 66 8.99 7.63 7.51
N MET A 67 8.65 6.49 6.90
CA MET A 67 9.64 5.49 6.45
C MET A 67 10.45 5.93 5.23
N GLY A 68 11.77 5.70 5.29
CA GLY A 68 12.66 5.73 4.14
C GLY A 68 12.36 4.65 3.09
N ILE A 69 13.02 4.71 1.93
CA ILE A 69 12.84 3.70 0.85
C ILE A 69 13.32 2.32 1.32
N VAL A 70 14.44 2.26 2.05
CA VAL A 70 15.00 0.99 2.56
C VAL A 70 14.06 0.35 3.59
N GLU A 71 13.53 1.14 4.54
CA GLU A 71 12.54 0.67 5.53
C GLU A 71 11.28 0.11 4.84
N LYS A 72 10.79 0.79 3.79
CA LYS A 72 9.65 0.30 3.00
C LYS A 72 9.93 -1.05 2.34
N ILE A 73 11.09 -1.20 1.71
CA ILE A 73 11.46 -2.47 1.05
C ILE A 73 11.56 -3.59 2.09
N LYS A 74 12.20 -3.33 3.23
CA LYS A 74 12.32 -4.28 4.35
C LYS A 74 10.96 -4.70 4.90
N LEU A 75 10.07 -3.74 5.16
CA LEU A 75 8.71 -4.02 5.64
C LEU A 75 7.92 -4.86 4.64
N VAL A 76 7.97 -4.50 3.34
CA VAL A 76 7.30 -5.28 2.29
C VAL A 76 7.87 -6.68 2.20
N TYR A 77 9.20 -6.83 2.27
CA TYR A 77 9.86 -8.13 2.29
C TYR A 77 9.44 -8.98 3.50
N ALA A 78 9.45 -8.41 4.71
CA ALA A 78 9.03 -9.10 5.92
C ALA A 78 7.56 -9.54 5.88
N LEU A 79 6.66 -8.67 5.41
CA LEU A 79 5.25 -9.00 5.21
C LEU A 79 5.05 -10.11 4.18
N LEU A 80 5.81 -10.09 3.08
CA LEU A 80 5.77 -11.15 2.08
C LEU A 80 6.31 -12.46 2.64
N ALA A 81 7.46 -12.44 3.31
CA ALA A 81 8.07 -13.60 3.94
C ALA A 81 7.08 -14.28 4.92
N GLY A 82 6.40 -13.50 5.76
CA GLY A 82 5.38 -14.01 6.69
C GLY A 82 4.15 -14.65 6.02
N LEU A 83 3.90 -14.39 4.73
CA LEU A 83 2.85 -15.08 3.96
C LEU A 83 3.30 -16.45 3.43
N PHE A 84 4.61 -16.73 3.40
CA PHE A 84 5.20 -17.96 2.87
C PHE A 84 5.63 -18.96 3.95
N VAL A 85 5.46 -18.59 5.22
CA VAL A 85 5.82 -19.42 6.37
C VAL A 85 4.64 -20.33 6.71
N ASP A 86 4.91 -21.64 6.78
CA ASP A 86 3.92 -22.62 7.23
C ASP A 86 3.51 -22.33 8.68
N THR A 87 2.21 -22.27 8.87
CA THR A 87 1.61 -21.63 10.04
C THR A 87 1.82 -22.45 11.32
N GLU A 88 1.90 -23.78 11.26
CA GLU A 88 1.97 -24.63 12.46
C GLU A 88 3.34 -24.61 13.18
N GLU A 89 4.45 -24.56 12.45
CA GLU A 89 5.80 -24.65 13.02
C GLU A 89 6.23 -23.33 13.67
N VAL A 90 5.85 -22.20 13.05
CA VAL A 90 6.12 -20.86 13.60
C VAL A 90 5.17 -20.48 14.73
N ILE A 91 3.98 -21.10 14.82
CA ILE A 91 3.09 -20.92 15.98
C ILE A 91 3.70 -21.47 17.28
N GLU A 92 4.42 -22.59 17.21
CA GLU A 92 5.03 -23.19 18.38
C GLU A 92 6.22 -22.36 18.90
N GLU A 93 6.97 -21.72 17.98
CA GLU A 93 8.00 -20.73 18.33
C GLU A 93 7.43 -19.38 18.81
N LEU A 94 6.35 -18.88 18.21
CA LEU A 94 5.72 -17.60 18.55
C LEU A 94 4.97 -17.62 19.90
N LYS A 95 4.64 -18.79 20.47
CA LYS A 95 4.10 -18.88 21.84
C LYS A 95 5.09 -18.41 22.91
N ASN A 96 6.38 -18.34 22.59
CA ASN A 96 7.37 -17.74 23.46
C ASN A 96 7.25 -16.21 23.38
N HIS A 97 6.89 -15.58 24.50
CA HIS A 97 6.85 -14.11 24.63
C HIS A 97 8.16 -13.44 24.20
N ASP A 98 9.29 -14.13 24.35
CA ASP A 98 10.60 -13.64 23.97
C ASP A 98 10.74 -13.50 22.44
N VAL A 99 10.18 -14.43 21.65
CA VAL A 99 10.27 -14.39 20.17
C VAL A 99 9.40 -13.29 19.58
N ILE A 100 8.18 -13.09 20.11
CA ILE A 100 7.32 -11.97 19.67
C ILE A 100 7.99 -10.63 20.02
N THR A 101 8.57 -10.53 21.21
CA THR A 101 9.24 -9.31 21.65
C THR A 101 10.46 -9.02 20.78
N GLU A 102 11.27 -10.04 20.48
CA GLU A 102 12.44 -9.96 19.61
C GLU A 102 12.06 -9.56 18.17
N LEU A 103 10.99 -10.14 17.60
CA LEU A 103 10.47 -9.75 16.29
C LEU A 103 9.92 -8.32 16.26
N MET A 104 9.28 -7.87 17.35
CA MET A 104 8.79 -6.49 17.46
C MET A 104 9.93 -5.49 17.66
N GLU A 105 10.98 -5.85 18.39
CA GLU A 105 12.20 -5.07 18.53
C GLU A 105 12.97 -5.00 17.21
N GLU A 106 13.12 -6.12 16.51
CA GLU A 106 13.79 -6.18 15.22
C GLU A 106 13.01 -5.36 14.18
N LEU A 107 11.68 -5.46 14.15
CA LEU A 107 10.84 -4.61 13.31
C LEU A 107 10.96 -3.12 13.67
N ALA A 108 11.05 -2.80 14.96
CA ALA A 108 11.25 -1.44 15.45
C ALA A 108 12.64 -0.87 15.09
N GLU A 109 13.68 -1.69 15.09
CA GLU A 109 15.03 -1.33 14.60
C GLU A 109 15.08 -1.18 13.09
N GLN A 110 14.39 -2.05 12.35
CA GLN A 110 14.40 -2.07 10.89
C GLN A 110 13.50 -1.00 10.26
N ALA A 111 12.47 -0.54 10.97
CA ALA A 111 11.51 0.48 10.53
C ALA A 111 11.24 1.53 11.63
N PRO A 112 12.26 2.30 12.06
CA PRO A 112 12.12 3.28 13.14
C PRO A 112 11.12 4.39 12.80
N GLY A 113 10.96 4.73 11.51
CA GLY A 113 9.93 5.67 11.06
C GLY A 113 8.51 5.14 11.29
N ALA A 114 8.29 3.83 11.13
CA ALA A 114 7.00 3.20 11.42
C ALA A 114 6.73 3.16 12.93
N LYS A 115 7.71 2.78 13.75
CA LYS A 115 7.59 2.78 15.22
C LYS A 115 7.18 4.16 15.74
N ARG A 116 7.92 5.20 15.33
CA ARG A 116 7.66 6.58 15.72
C ARG A 116 6.22 6.99 15.46
N THR A 117 5.67 6.64 14.32
CA THR A 117 4.32 7.08 13.95
C THR A 117 3.20 6.17 14.46
N LEU A 118 3.40 4.84 14.46
CA LEU A 118 2.38 3.88 14.87
C LEU A 118 2.26 3.76 16.39
N ILE A 119 3.33 4.07 17.12
CA ILE A 119 3.40 3.98 18.59
C ILE A 119 3.52 5.40 19.15
N ASP A 120 4.67 6.06 19.02
CA ASP A 120 4.94 7.29 19.77
C ASP A 120 3.95 8.44 19.44
N GLU A 121 3.71 8.71 18.16
CA GLU A 121 2.72 9.73 17.74
C GLU A 121 1.29 9.34 18.10
N ARG A 122 0.97 8.03 18.11
CA ARG A 122 -0.36 7.53 18.45
C ARG A 122 -0.61 7.66 19.95
N ASP A 123 0.38 7.34 20.77
CA ASP A 123 0.35 7.55 22.22
C ASP A 123 0.20 9.02 22.56
N GLN A 124 0.94 9.89 21.86
CA GLN A 124 0.82 11.35 22.00
C GLN A 124 -0.57 11.84 21.61
N TYR A 125 -1.16 11.30 20.55
CA TYR A 125 -2.52 11.64 20.13
C TYR A 125 -3.53 11.28 21.22
N ILE A 126 -3.50 10.04 21.69
CA ILE A 126 -4.43 9.52 22.70
C ILE A 126 -4.26 10.30 24.02
N ALA A 127 -3.02 10.50 24.49
CA ALA A 127 -2.74 11.24 25.70
C ALA A 127 -3.23 12.69 25.61
N SER A 128 -3.04 13.37 24.47
CA SER A 128 -3.53 14.74 24.27
C SER A 128 -5.06 14.78 24.31
N LYS A 129 -5.74 13.82 23.67
CA LYS A 129 -7.20 13.70 23.67
C LYS A 129 -7.77 13.45 25.07
N ILE A 130 -7.09 12.65 25.89
CA ILE A 130 -7.44 12.43 27.30
C ILE A 130 -7.30 13.74 28.08
N ASN A 131 -6.17 14.44 27.92
CA ASN A 131 -5.90 15.68 28.66
C ASN A 131 -6.82 16.85 28.27
N GLU A 132 -7.31 16.88 27.02
CA GLU A 132 -8.30 17.86 26.54
C GLU A 132 -9.73 17.55 27.03
N THR A 133 -10.00 16.35 27.54
CA THR A 133 -11.34 15.96 27.99
C THR A 133 -11.57 16.45 29.42
N GLU A 134 -12.61 17.26 29.62
CA GLU A 134 -12.99 17.75 30.95
C GLU A 134 -13.81 16.71 31.72
N GLY A 135 -13.51 16.57 33.02
CA GLY A 135 -14.28 15.73 33.96
C GLY A 135 -13.63 14.38 34.29
N ASN A 136 -14.39 13.54 35.01
CA ASN A 136 -13.94 12.19 35.36
C ASN A 136 -14.19 11.24 34.19
N MET A 137 -13.14 10.59 33.69
CA MET A 137 -13.24 9.63 32.59
C MET A 137 -12.54 8.32 32.93
N VAL A 138 -13.00 7.24 32.30
CA VAL A 138 -12.32 5.94 32.27
C VAL A 138 -11.83 5.72 30.85
N ALA A 139 -10.51 5.71 30.66
CA ALA A 139 -9.91 5.44 29.36
C ALA A 139 -9.54 3.95 29.24
N VAL A 140 -10.13 3.26 28.26
CA VAL A 140 -9.80 1.88 27.93
C VAL A 140 -8.91 1.88 26.70
N VAL A 141 -7.67 1.42 26.86
CA VAL A 141 -6.63 1.43 25.81
C VAL A 141 -5.91 0.09 25.77
N GLY A 142 -5.35 -0.26 24.61
CA GLY A 142 -4.58 -1.50 24.47
C GLY A 142 -3.32 -1.50 25.33
N ALA A 143 -2.97 -2.66 25.92
CA ALA A 143 -1.87 -2.82 26.87
C ALA A 143 -0.51 -2.25 26.37
N GLY A 144 -0.22 -2.38 25.07
CA GLY A 144 1.02 -1.87 24.47
C GLY A 144 1.18 -0.35 24.51
N HIS A 145 0.09 0.40 24.64
CA HIS A 145 0.10 1.87 24.66
C HIS A 145 0.06 2.45 26.08
N LEU A 146 -0.26 1.62 27.09
CA LEU A 146 -0.51 2.08 28.47
C LEU A 146 0.71 2.78 29.08
N LYS A 147 1.91 2.21 28.91
CA LYS A 147 3.16 2.80 29.41
C LYS A 147 3.49 4.14 28.74
N GLY A 148 3.29 4.23 27.42
CA GLY A 148 3.59 5.46 26.66
C GLY A 148 2.62 6.59 27.03
N ILE A 149 1.32 6.30 27.05
CA ILE A 149 0.27 7.25 27.43
C ILE A 149 0.45 7.75 28.86
N THR A 150 0.65 6.87 29.84
CA THR A 150 0.84 7.29 31.25
C THR A 150 2.05 8.18 31.44
N THR A 151 3.16 7.88 30.76
CA THR A 151 4.37 8.74 30.78
C THR A 151 4.11 10.11 30.16
N LEU A 152 3.30 10.17 29.09
CA LEU A 152 2.96 11.42 28.41
C LEU A 152 2.00 12.28 29.23
N LEU A 153 1.00 11.68 29.89
CA LEU A 153 0.05 12.39 30.76
C LEU A 153 0.71 13.05 31.98
N GLN A 154 1.92 12.63 32.37
CA GLN A 154 2.70 13.26 33.44
C GLN A 154 3.43 14.53 32.99
N LYS A 155 3.44 14.85 31.70
CA LYS A 155 4.12 16.05 31.17
C LYS A 155 3.17 17.25 31.17
N ASP A 156 3.68 18.42 31.56
CA ASP A 156 2.91 19.68 31.61
C ASP A 156 2.46 20.19 30.23
N THR A 157 3.12 19.76 29.16
CA THR A 157 2.81 20.19 27.79
C THR A 157 2.63 18.98 26.87
N LEU A 158 1.39 18.79 26.44
CA LEU A 158 1.00 17.86 25.39
C LEU A 158 0.44 18.68 24.22
N SER A 159 1.00 18.48 23.03
CA SER A 159 0.50 19.13 21.80
C SER A 159 0.04 18.06 20.82
N ARG A 160 -1.12 18.31 20.20
CA ARG A 160 -1.66 17.52 19.09
C ARG A 160 -1.38 18.17 17.73
N GLU A 161 -0.75 19.34 17.70
CA GLU A 161 -0.54 20.09 16.45
C GLU A 161 0.25 19.28 15.42
N GLY A 162 -0.29 19.19 14.20
CA GLY A 162 0.34 18.47 13.09
C GLY A 162 0.26 16.95 13.17
N LEU A 163 -0.40 16.36 14.18
CA LEU A 163 -0.61 14.90 14.26
C LEU A 163 -1.76 14.40 13.38
N ASP A 164 -2.74 15.27 13.11
CA ASP A 164 -3.86 15.02 12.18
C ASP A 164 -3.47 15.32 10.72
N ASP A 165 -2.46 16.16 10.49
CA ASP A 165 -2.05 16.56 9.15
C ASP A 165 -1.33 15.43 8.42
N LEU A 166 -1.55 15.31 7.11
CA LEU A 166 -0.73 14.44 6.28
C LEU A 166 0.51 15.23 5.84
N PRO A 167 1.74 14.72 6.04
CA PRO A 167 2.93 15.41 5.56
C PRO A 167 2.78 15.65 4.06
N GLY A 168 2.86 16.93 3.66
CA GLY A 168 2.63 17.35 2.30
C GLY A 168 3.48 16.56 1.32
N GLY A 169 2.84 15.91 0.35
CA GLY A 169 3.54 15.20 -0.71
C GLY A 169 4.54 16.13 -1.39
N ARG A 170 5.81 15.74 -1.44
CA ARG A 170 6.87 16.59 -2.00
C ARG A 170 6.55 16.92 -3.47
N SER A 171 6.48 18.21 -3.80
CA SER A 171 6.05 18.76 -5.11
C SER A 171 6.89 18.26 -6.31
N TRP A 172 8.12 17.81 -6.08
CA TRP A 172 9.01 17.28 -7.12
C TRP A 172 8.41 16.10 -7.92
N PHE A 173 7.50 15.30 -7.34
CA PHE A 173 6.82 14.23 -8.08
C PHE A 173 5.96 14.78 -9.24
N LYS A 174 5.37 15.98 -9.09
CA LYS A 174 4.66 16.64 -10.20
C LYS A 174 5.64 17.09 -11.28
N ILE A 175 6.80 17.61 -10.88
CA ILE A 175 7.85 18.06 -11.80
C ILE A 175 8.37 16.88 -12.64
N ILE A 176 8.71 15.76 -12.00
CA ILE A 176 9.14 14.54 -12.70
C ILE A 176 8.04 14.00 -13.61
N GLY A 177 6.78 14.06 -13.16
CA GLY A 177 5.62 13.64 -13.94
C GLY A 177 5.51 14.33 -15.31
N TYR A 178 5.91 15.60 -15.40
CA TYR A 178 5.93 16.35 -16.67
C TYR A 178 7.29 16.33 -17.38
N ALA A 179 8.40 16.19 -16.64
CA ALA A 179 9.73 16.17 -17.23
C ALA A 179 9.95 14.97 -18.15
N ILE A 180 9.50 13.77 -17.76
CA ILE A 180 9.71 12.54 -18.55
C ILE A 180 9.02 12.60 -19.93
N PRO A 181 7.72 12.96 -20.06
CA PRO A 181 7.09 13.12 -21.37
C PRO A 181 7.78 14.19 -22.23
N ILE A 182 8.21 15.31 -21.63
CA ILE A 182 8.89 16.39 -22.34
C ILE A 182 10.23 15.92 -22.88
N ILE A 183 11.05 15.25 -22.06
CA ILE A 183 12.34 14.70 -22.47
C ILE A 183 12.14 13.68 -23.59
N PHE A 184 11.16 12.79 -23.46
CA PHE A 184 10.86 11.81 -24.50
C PHE A 184 10.43 12.49 -25.81
N ALA A 185 9.57 13.51 -25.75
CA ALA A 185 9.18 14.29 -26.92
C ALA A 185 10.39 14.98 -27.58
N CYS A 186 11.30 15.56 -26.79
CA CYS A 186 12.55 16.14 -27.29
C CYS A 186 13.43 15.09 -27.98
N ILE A 187 13.56 13.88 -27.44
CA ILE A 187 14.31 12.77 -28.06
C ILE A 187 13.68 12.38 -29.40
N VAL A 188 12.35 12.28 -29.48
CA VAL A 188 11.64 11.95 -30.72
C VAL A 188 11.83 13.04 -31.78
N VAL A 189 11.74 14.32 -31.39
CA VAL A 189 12.01 15.45 -32.31
C VAL A 189 13.46 15.43 -32.77
N TYR A 190 14.42 15.19 -31.87
CA TYR A 190 15.83 15.07 -32.23
C TYR A 190 16.08 13.91 -33.20
N ALA A 191 15.52 12.73 -32.93
CA ALA A 191 15.63 11.56 -33.82
C ALA A 191 15.06 11.87 -35.21
N PHE A 192 13.95 12.59 -35.28
CA PHE A 192 13.33 13.03 -36.53
C PHE A 192 14.24 13.95 -37.34
N LEU A 193 14.88 14.92 -36.69
CA LEU A 193 15.80 15.87 -37.33
C LEU A 193 17.13 15.24 -37.75
N SER A 194 17.65 14.29 -36.96
CA SER A 194 18.98 13.70 -37.17
C SER A 194 18.97 12.52 -38.14
N VAL A 195 18.00 11.61 -38.02
CA VAL A 195 18.00 10.31 -38.74
C VAL A 195 16.80 10.17 -39.70
N GLY A 196 15.86 11.12 -39.67
CA GLY A 196 14.73 11.18 -40.60
C GLY A 196 13.46 10.47 -40.13
N LEU A 197 12.39 10.63 -40.91
CA LEU A 197 11.04 10.18 -40.58
C LEU A 197 10.92 8.67 -40.46
N ASP A 198 11.47 7.91 -41.42
CA ASP A 198 11.29 6.46 -41.49
C ASP A 198 11.90 5.75 -40.28
N MET A 199 13.12 6.12 -39.90
CA MET A 199 13.79 5.54 -38.74
C MET A 199 13.09 5.95 -37.43
N THR A 200 12.64 7.19 -37.31
CA THR A 200 11.91 7.66 -36.13
C THR A 200 10.60 6.90 -35.94
N LEU A 201 9.83 6.68 -37.01
CA LEU A 201 8.62 5.87 -36.98
C LEU A 201 8.91 4.42 -36.62
N HIS A 202 9.99 3.84 -37.15
CA HIS A 202 10.41 2.49 -36.80
C HIS A 202 10.67 2.33 -35.29
N LEU A 203 11.37 3.29 -34.68
CA LEU A 203 11.67 3.30 -33.24
C LEU A 203 10.43 3.50 -32.38
N LEU A 204 9.52 4.40 -32.80
CA LEU A 204 8.23 4.58 -32.13
C LEU A 204 7.38 3.30 -32.21
N TRP A 205 7.40 2.60 -33.33
CA TRP A 205 6.75 1.30 -33.45
C TRP A 205 7.38 0.25 -32.55
N LEU A 206 8.70 0.20 -32.48
CA LEU A 206 9.42 -0.72 -31.59
C LEU A 206 9.13 -0.41 -30.11
N TRP A 207 9.10 0.86 -29.72
CA TRP A 207 8.65 1.32 -28.40
C TRP A 207 7.24 0.83 -28.08
N PHE A 208 6.32 1.04 -29.02
CA PHE A 208 4.92 0.68 -28.87
C PHE A 208 4.75 -0.84 -28.70
N LEU A 209 5.41 -1.63 -29.56
CA LEU A 209 5.33 -3.09 -29.51
C LEU A 209 5.96 -3.66 -28.25
N ILE A 210 7.15 -3.20 -27.84
CA ILE A 210 7.81 -3.72 -26.64
C ILE A 210 7.01 -3.39 -25.39
N ASN A 211 6.61 -2.13 -25.19
CA ASN A 211 5.82 -1.74 -24.01
C ASN A 211 4.45 -2.41 -24.01
N GLY A 212 3.75 -2.37 -25.14
CA GLY A 212 2.42 -2.95 -25.27
C GLY A 212 2.42 -4.45 -25.02
N SER A 213 3.30 -5.19 -25.72
CA SER A 213 3.33 -6.66 -25.62
C SER A 213 3.73 -7.16 -24.24
N LEU A 214 4.71 -6.54 -23.58
CA LEU A 214 5.12 -6.96 -22.23
C LEU A 214 4.06 -6.62 -21.18
N SER A 215 3.37 -5.48 -21.29
CA SER A 215 2.24 -5.18 -20.41
C SER A 215 1.07 -6.14 -20.64
N ALA A 216 0.75 -6.45 -21.89
CA ALA A 216 -0.27 -7.43 -22.27
C ALA A 216 0.07 -8.83 -21.76
N LEU A 217 1.34 -9.24 -21.86
CA LEU A 217 1.84 -10.50 -21.30
C LEU A 217 1.66 -10.54 -19.78
N GLY A 218 1.90 -9.43 -19.09
CA GLY A 218 1.59 -9.30 -17.66
C GLY A 218 0.12 -9.60 -17.35
N VAL A 219 -0.81 -9.06 -18.14
CA VAL A 219 -2.25 -9.36 -17.97
C VAL A 219 -2.59 -10.81 -18.29
N VAL A 220 -1.93 -11.42 -19.29
CA VAL A 220 -2.08 -12.84 -19.60
C VAL A 220 -1.63 -13.71 -18.41
N LEU A 221 -0.48 -13.39 -17.81
CA LEU A 221 0.03 -14.06 -16.62
C LEU A 221 -0.91 -13.89 -15.42
N ALA A 222 -1.60 -12.74 -15.32
CA ALA A 222 -2.64 -12.49 -14.31
C ALA A 222 -3.95 -13.25 -14.58
N LEU A 223 -4.05 -13.98 -15.70
CA LEU A 223 -5.28 -14.61 -16.20
C LEU A 223 -6.43 -13.61 -16.37
N GLY A 224 -6.08 -12.39 -16.81
CA GLY A 224 -7.01 -11.31 -17.06
C GLY A 224 -7.94 -11.58 -18.26
N HIS A 225 -9.00 -10.80 -18.35
CA HIS A 225 -9.94 -10.82 -19.46
C HIS A 225 -9.27 -10.36 -20.78
N PRO A 226 -9.65 -10.90 -21.95
CA PRO A 226 -9.09 -10.48 -23.25
C PRO A 226 -9.11 -8.97 -23.51
N LEU A 227 -10.20 -8.29 -23.12
CA LEU A 227 -10.27 -6.83 -23.24
C LEU A 227 -9.26 -6.10 -22.35
N SER A 228 -8.95 -6.65 -21.17
CA SER A 228 -7.93 -6.10 -20.28
C SER A 228 -6.53 -6.24 -20.90
N ILE A 229 -6.28 -7.34 -21.63
CA ILE A 229 -5.03 -7.57 -22.39
C ILE A 229 -4.88 -6.51 -23.48
N VAL A 230 -5.92 -6.31 -24.30
CA VAL A 230 -5.93 -5.28 -25.36
C VAL A 230 -5.76 -3.88 -24.77
N THR A 231 -6.42 -3.61 -23.64
CA THR A 231 -6.31 -2.32 -22.96
C THR A 231 -4.90 -2.07 -22.45
N ALA A 232 -4.26 -3.07 -21.82
CA ALA A 232 -2.87 -2.97 -21.37
C ALA A 232 -1.91 -2.73 -22.56
N PHE A 233 -2.11 -3.46 -23.65
CA PHE A 233 -1.31 -3.32 -24.87
C PHE A 233 -1.35 -1.89 -25.42
N LEU A 234 -2.55 -1.30 -25.52
CA LEU A 234 -2.73 0.04 -26.08
C LEU A 234 -2.34 1.14 -25.11
N ALA A 235 -2.57 0.97 -23.81
CA ALA A 235 -2.30 2.00 -22.81
C ALA A 235 -0.81 2.11 -22.46
N ALA A 236 -0.09 0.97 -22.38
CA ALA A 236 1.27 0.91 -21.87
C ALA A 236 2.25 1.90 -22.52
N PRO A 237 2.33 2.02 -23.87
CA PRO A 237 3.28 2.92 -24.53
C PRO A 237 3.12 4.40 -24.20
N PHE A 238 1.90 4.82 -23.82
CA PHE A 238 1.60 6.20 -23.44
C PHE A 238 1.73 6.42 -21.94
N THR A 239 1.27 5.45 -21.15
CA THR A 239 1.31 5.54 -19.69
C THR A 239 2.72 5.45 -19.13
N SER A 240 3.61 4.68 -19.76
CA SER A 240 5.02 4.57 -19.33
C SER A 240 5.77 5.91 -19.35
N LEU A 241 5.34 6.86 -20.17
CA LEU A 241 5.92 8.20 -20.25
C LEU A 241 5.51 9.09 -19.08
N ASN A 242 4.42 8.77 -18.38
CA ASN A 242 3.92 9.58 -17.28
C ASN A 242 3.81 8.73 -16.00
N PRO A 243 4.72 8.91 -15.01
CA PRO A 243 4.68 8.21 -13.73
C PRO A 243 3.34 8.29 -12.96
N ALA A 244 2.50 9.28 -13.27
CA ALA A 244 1.18 9.42 -12.65
C ALA A 244 0.11 8.52 -13.30
N LEU A 245 0.36 8.00 -14.50
CA LEU A 245 -0.55 7.14 -15.25
C LEU A 245 0.10 5.76 -15.41
N ALA A 246 -0.61 4.70 -15.05
CA ALA A 246 -0.06 3.35 -15.14
C ALA A 246 -0.97 2.45 -15.98
N ALA A 247 -0.39 1.70 -16.91
CA ALA A 247 -1.10 0.82 -17.85
C ALA A 247 -2.10 -0.11 -17.14
N GLY A 248 -1.68 -0.62 -15.98
CA GLY A 248 -2.47 -1.49 -15.14
C GLY A 248 -3.73 -0.85 -14.62
N TRP A 249 -3.78 0.46 -14.38
CA TRP A 249 -5.03 1.10 -13.95
C TRP A 249 -6.11 1.00 -15.02
N PHE A 250 -5.75 1.24 -16.28
CA PHE A 250 -6.68 1.10 -17.41
C PHE A 250 -7.11 -0.36 -17.58
N ALA A 251 -6.15 -1.30 -17.57
CA ALA A 251 -6.44 -2.73 -17.68
C ALA A 251 -7.31 -3.24 -16.52
N GLY A 252 -7.06 -2.80 -15.29
CA GLY A 252 -7.82 -3.19 -14.10
C GLY A 252 -9.21 -2.56 -14.05
N ILE A 253 -9.40 -1.34 -14.56
CA ILE A 253 -10.74 -0.77 -14.72
C ILE A 253 -11.56 -1.62 -15.69
N VAL A 254 -10.98 -2.00 -16.83
CA VAL A 254 -11.64 -2.88 -17.81
C VAL A 254 -11.91 -4.26 -17.21
N GLU A 255 -10.95 -4.85 -16.49
CA GLU A 255 -11.15 -6.12 -15.78
C GLU A 255 -12.33 -6.04 -14.83
N MET A 256 -12.44 -4.95 -14.07
CA MET A 256 -13.53 -4.73 -13.12
C MET A 256 -14.89 -4.57 -13.80
N TYR A 257 -14.94 -3.90 -14.95
CA TYR A 257 -16.17 -3.79 -15.72
C TYR A 257 -16.61 -5.14 -16.30
N MET A 258 -15.67 -5.93 -16.81
CA MET A 258 -15.95 -7.24 -17.42
C MET A 258 -16.22 -8.33 -16.37
N ARG A 259 -15.52 -8.29 -15.23
CA ARG A 259 -15.66 -9.21 -14.10
C ARG A 259 -16.00 -8.45 -12.82
N LYS A 260 -17.20 -7.88 -12.78
CA LYS A 260 -17.71 -7.10 -11.63
C LYS A 260 -17.47 -7.82 -10.30
N PRO A 261 -16.69 -7.22 -9.38
CA PRO A 261 -16.52 -7.74 -8.03
C PRO A 261 -17.80 -7.60 -7.22
N ARG A 262 -18.10 -8.59 -6.38
CA ARG A 262 -19.27 -8.62 -5.48
C ARG A 262 -18.83 -8.42 -4.03
N VAL A 263 -19.78 -8.10 -3.16
CA VAL A 263 -19.54 -8.00 -1.70
C VAL A 263 -19.00 -9.31 -1.13
N ALA A 264 -19.53 -10.45 -1.58
CA ALA A 264 -19.03 -11.77 -1.22
C ALA A 264 -17.55 -11.98 -1.62
N ASP A 265 -17.08 -11.39 -2.73
CA ASP A 265 -15.66 -11.47 -3.11
C ASP A 265 -14.79 -10.68 -2.13
N LEU A 266 -15.30 -9.60 -1.51
CA LEU A 266 -14.58 -8.83 -0.50
C LEU A 266 -14.52 -9.58 0.84
N GLU A 267 -15.60 -10.24 1.23
CA GLU A 267 -15.62 -11.08 2.44
C GLU A 267 -14.69 -12.28 2.32
N ALA A 268 -14.71 -12.94 1.16
CA ALA A 268 -13.84 -14.07 0.83
C ALA A 268 -12.35 -13.71 0.77
N LEU A 269 -11.98 -12.42 0.80
CA LEU A 269 -10.57 -12.01 0.93
C LEU A 269 -9.95 -12.49 2.25
N LYS A 270 -10.78 -12.66 3.29
CA LYS A 270 -10.35 -13.14 4.61
C LYS A 270 -9.90 -14.61 4.58
N GLU A 271 -10.30 -15.36 3.56
CA GLU A 271 -10.12 -16.82 3.45
C GLU A 271 -9.03 -17.23 2.45
N ILE A 272 -8.26 -16.28 1.90
CA ILE A 272 -7.25 -16.55 0.87
C ILE A 272 -6.02 -17.22 1.47
N ASN A 273 -5.89 -18.54 1.41
CA ASN A 273 -4.79 -19.25 2.08
C ASN A 273 -3.63 -19.63 1.17
N ALA A 274 -3.81 -19.58 -0.16
CA ALA A 274 -2.76 -19.88 -1.11
C ALA A 274 -2.68 -18.86 -2.26
N LEU A 275 -1.52 -18.81 -2.93
CA LEU A 275 -1.31 -18.04 -4.18
C LEU A 275 -2.39 -18.32 -5.23
N ARG A 276 -2.90 -19.57 -5.30
CA ARG A 276 -3.97 -19.96 -6.22
C ARG A 276 -5.29 -19.24 -5.93
N ASP A 277 -5.55 -18.87 -4.69
CA ASP A 277 -6.80 -18.23 -4.28
C ASP A 277 -6.84 -16.75 -4.71
N PHE A 278 -5.67 -16.10 -4.80
CA PHE A 278 -5.55 -14.77 -5.40
C PHE A 278 -5.99 -14.75 -6.86
N TYR A 279 -5.71 -15.82 -7.60
CA TYR A 279 -6.19 -15.94 -8.97
C TYR A 279 -7.66 -16.30 -9.05
N ARG A 280 -8.28 -16.86 -8.01
CA ARG A 280 -9.70 -17.27 -8.03
C ARG A 280 -10.64 -16.11 -7.70
N ASN A 281 -10.28 -15.29 -6.72
CA ASN A 281 -11.09 -14.17 -6.28
C ASN A 281 -11.03 -12.99 -7.28
N ARG A 282 -12.20 -12.40 -7.59
CA ARG A 282 -12.31 -11.35 -8.62
C ARG A 282 -11.62 -10.04 -8.23
N VAL A 283 -11.66 -9.70 -6.94
CA VAL A 283 -11.02 -8.50 -6.41
C VAL A 283 -9.51 -8.64 -6.52
N THR A 284 -8.95 -9.72 -5.99
CA THR A 284 -7.51 -9.96 -6.06
C THR A 284 -7.00 -10.15 -7.48
N ARG A 285 -7.76 -10.82 -8.35
CA ARG A 285 -7.40 -10.96 -9.76
C ARG A 285 -7.32 -9.60 -10.46
N THR A 286 -8.25 -8.68 -10.17
CA THR A 286 -8.18 -7.30 -10.69
C THR A 286 -6.89 -6.62 -10.24
N LEU A 287 -6.49 -6.80 -8.98
CA LEU A 287 -5.24 -6.24 -8.45
C LEU A 287 -4.00 -6.88 -9.08
N LEU A 288 -4.01 -8.20 -9.34
CA LEU A 288 -2.96 -8.90 -10.07
C LEU A 288 -2.82 -8.37 -11.50
N VAL A 289 -3.94 -8.17 -12.20
CA VAL A 289 -3.98 -7.58 -13.54
C VAL A 289 -3.34 -6.19 -13.53
N MET A 290 -3.70 -5.34 -12.56
CA MET A 290 -3.09 -4.02 -12.40
C MET A 290 -1.58 -4.12 -12.16
N ALA A 291 -1.15 -4.99 -11.24
CA ALA A 291 0.24 -5.14 -10.85
C ALA A 291 1.12 -5.67 -11.99
N PHE A 292 0.73 -6.78 -12.64
CA PHE A 292 1.51 -7.38 -13.71
C PHE A 292 1.52 -6.54 -14.98
N ALA A 293 0.43 -5.85 -15.32
CA ALA A 293 0.45 -4.89 -16.43
C ALA A 293 1.46 -3.75 -16.19
N ASN A 294 1.54 -3.25 -14.96
CA ASN A 294 2.52 -2.21 -14.60
C ASN A 294 3.95 -2.75 -14.64
N ILE A 295 4.20 -3.94 -14.09
CA ILE A 295 5.52 -4.59 -14.14
C ILE A 295 5.94 -4.79 -15.60
N GLY A 296 5.05 -5.32 -16.45
CA GLY A 296 5.30 -5.50 -17.87
C GLY A 296 5.60 -4.18 -18.59
N SER A 297 4.85 -3.12 -18.29
CA SER A 297 5.11 -1.78 -18.84
C SER A 297 6.46 -1.21 -18.40
N THR A 298 6.84 -1.38 -17.13
CA THR A 298 8.14 -0.93 -16.61
C THR A 298 9.29 -1.68 -17.26
N ILE A 299 9.19 -3.01 -17.36
CA ILE A 299 10.19 -3.84 -18.05
C ILE A 299 10.27 -3.40 -19.52
N GLY A 300 9.13 -3.19 -20.18
CA GLY A 300 9.10 -2.73 -21.56
C GLY A 300 9.77 -1.38 -21.76
N THR A 301 9.61 -0.46 -20.82
CA THR A 301 10.32 0.83 -20.84
C THR A 301 11.82 0.64 -20.72
N LEU A 302 12.28 -0.19 -19.79
CA LEU A 302 13.71 -0.49 -19.59
C LEU A 302 14.34 -1.21 -20.78
N VAL A 303 13.59 -2.08 -21.45
CA VAL A 303 14.04 -2.82 -22.64
C VAL A 303 14.02 -1.93 -23.89
N ALA A 304 13.04 -1.03 -24.03
CA ALA A 304 12.93 -0.16 -25.19
C ALA A 304 13.91 1.02 -25.16
N LEU A 305 14.26 1.54 -23.97
CA LEU A 305 15.11 2.73 -23.81
C LEU A 305 16.51 2.61 -24.45
N PRO A 306 17.24 1.48 -24.35
CA PRO A 306 18.54 1.29 -25.01
C PRO A 306 18.51 1.48 -26.53
N TYR A 307 17.40 1.12 -27.19
CA TYR A 307 17.27 1.28 -28.65
C TYR A 307 17.25 2.75 -29.06
N PHE A 308 16.68 3.63 -28.22
CA PHE A 308 16.75 5.09 -28.44
C PHE A 308 18.13 5.65 -28.12
N MET A 309 18.83 5.10 -27.12
CA MET A 309 20.17 5.54 -26.74
C MET A 309 21.23 5.23 -27.81
N GLN A 310 21.05 4.16 -28.60
CA GLN A 310 21.94 3.85 -29.72
C GLN A 310 21.95 4.96 -30.80
N LEU A 311 20.91 5.79 -30.90
CA LEU A 311 20.91 6.96 -31.80
C LEU A 311 21.74 8.14 -31.30
N LEU A 312 22.05 8.19 -30.01
CA LEU A 312 22.88 9.25 -29.42
C LEU A 312 24.38 8.92 -29.51
N GLN A 313 24.74 7.73 -29.99
CA GLN A 313 26.13 7.27 -30.14
C GLN A 313 26.69 7.48 -31.56
N PHE A 314 25.96 8.19 -32.43
CA PHE A 314 26.41 8.65 -33.74
C PHE A 314 26.48 10.18 -33.79
#